data_AF-A0A2U2D012-F1
#
_entry.id   AF-A0A2U2D012-F1
#
_cell.length_a   1.000
_cell.length_b   1.000
_cell.length_c   1.000
_cell.angle_alpha   90.00
_cell.angle_beta   90.00
_cell.angle_gamma   90.00
#
_symmetry.space_group_name_H-M   'P 1'
#
loop_
_entity.id
_entity.type
_entity.pdbx_description
1 polymer ?
#
loop_
_entity_poly.entity_id
_entity_poly.type
_entity_poly.pdbx_seq_one_letter_code
_entity_poly.pdbx_strand_id
1 'polypeptide(L)'
;KRFDLRLETRTSRTTRRDYDFEKPRLTLEAENRGDALPDLEDYDYPGRFIDRERGKHLAKRALERHRSDFRLAEGKSDQPLLVSGHFLALTEHPKAKWNDLWLLTEIFHEGKQPQVLEESVTSDTTALKDDFHQGYRNRFQATPWDVPNRPPLNHPKPRILGSQSAVVTGPKGEEIHCDQYGRVKVQFHWDREGQADDKTSCWLRVSSAWAG
;
A
#
# COMPACT_ATOMS: atom_id res chain seq x y z
N LYS A 1 16.63 27.75 0.87
CA LYS A 1 16.37 26.29 0.76
C LYS A 1 16.33 25.73 2.17
N ARG A 2 15.39 24.82 2.47
CA ARG A 2 15.20 24.27 3.82
C ARG A 2 15.10 22.75 3.70
N PHE A 3 15.60 22.03 4.70
CA PHE A 3 15.50 20.59 4.82
C PHE A 3 15.32 20.25 6.29
N ASP A 4 14.17 19.69 6.65
CA ASP A 4 13.86 19.25 8.02
C ASP A 4 13.62 17.75 8.02
N LEU A 5 14.03 17.08 9.10
CA LEU A 5 13.79 15.66 9.28
C LEU A 5 12.81 15.44 10.42
N ARG A 6 11.69 14.79 10.12
CA ARG A 6 10.71 14.30 11.09
C ARG A 6 10.97 12.82 11.38
N LEU A 7 10.93 12.47 12.66
CA LEU A 7 10.95 11.09 13.13
C LEU A 7 9.62 10.78 13.79
N GLU A 8 9.01 9.65 13.45
CA GLU A 8 7.79 9.21 14.10
C GLU A 8 7.88 7.76 14.55
N THR A 9 7.28 7.49 15.71
CA THR A 9 7.11 6.12 16.20
C THR A 9 6.18 5.36 15.25
N ARG A 10 6.58 4.15 14.89
CA ARG A 10 5.86 3.25 13.99
C ARG A 10 5.88 1.85 14.54
N THR A 11 4.96 1.03 14.05
CA THR A 11 4.91 -0.41 14.27
C THR A 11 6.30 -1.05 14.11
N SER A 12 6.68 -1.89 15.06
CA SER A 12 7.95 -2.63 15.07
C SER A 12 7.77 -4.09 14.67
N ARG A 13 6.54 -4.63 14.78
CA ARG A 13 6.22 -6.03 14.47
C ARG A 13 4.89 -6.14 13.75
N THR A 14 4.84 -7.00 12.73
CA THR A 14 3.59 -7.34 12.05
C THR A 14 3.38 -8.84 12.08
N THR A 15 2.20 -9.26 12.47
CA THR A 15 1.81 -10.67 12.55
C THR A 15 0.58 -10.89 11.67
N ARG A 16 0.61 -11.94 10.85
CA ARG A 16 -0.49 -12.31 9.95
C ARG A 16 -0.86 -13.75 10.20
N ARG A 17 -2.16 -14.00 10.38
CA ARG A 17 -2.70 -15.33 10.64
C ARG A 17 -3.74 -15.72 9.61
N ASP A 18 -3.82 -17.00 9.29
CA ASP A 18 -4.85 -17.55 8.43
C ASP A 18 -5.22 -18.99 8.85
N TYR A 19 -6.16 -19.59 8.13
CA TYR A 19 -6.61 -20.95 8.32
C TYR A 19 -6.60 -21.73 7.00
N ASP A 20 -5.95 -22.89 7.00
CA ASP A 20 -5.97 -23.84 5.90
C ASP A 20 -6.79 -25.08 6.29
N PHE A 21 -7.88 -25.33 5.56
CA PHE A 21 -8.78 -26.45 5.84
C PHE A 21 -8.16 -27.80 5.46
N GLU A 22 -7.17 -27.85 4.57
CA GLU A 22 -6.46 -29.08 4.22
C GLU A 22 -5.47 -29.47 5.32
N LYS A 23 -5.05 -28.49 6.14
CA LYS A 23 -4.12 -28.66 7.27
C LYS A 23 -4.68 -28.02 8.55
N PRO A 24 -5.84 -28.48 9.06
CA PRO A 24 -6.60 -27.75 10.08
C PRO A 24 -5.90 -27.63 11.43
N ARG A 25 -4.96 -28.53 11.74
CA ARG A 25 -4.16 -28.50 12.98
C ARG A 25 -2.93 -27.60 12.89
N LEU A 26 -2.58 -27.12 11.70
CA LEU A 26 -1.41 -26.27 11.50
C LEU A 26 -1.76 -24.83 11.92
N THR A 27 -1.03 -24.29 12.90
CA THR A 27 -1.09 -22.84 13.16
C THR A 27 -0.39 -22.11 12.03
N LEU A 28 -1.21 -21.57 11.11
CA LEU A 28 -0.74 -20.83 9.96
C LEU A 28 -0.59 -19.35 10.33
N GLU A 29 0.57 -19.04 10.88
CA GLU A 29 0.94 -17.71 11.35
C GLU A 29 2.34 -17.36 10.83
N ALA A 30 2.51 -16.10 10.47
CA ALA A 30 3.79 -15.56 10.04
C ALA A 30 3.98 -14.17 10.63
N GLU A 31 5.20 -13.92 11.11
CA GLU A 31 5.59 -12.64 11.70
C GLU A 31 6.79 -12.05 10.98
N ASN A 32 6.93 -10.73 11.10
CA ASN A 32 8.16 -10.01 10.82
C ASN A 32 8.37 -8.96 11.90
N ARG A 33 9.57 -8.93 12.51
CA ARG A 33 9.93 -8.05 13.63
C ARG A 33 11.20 -7.28 13.29
N GLY A 34 11.18 -5.97 13.48
CA GLY A 34 12.36 -5.12 13.42
C GLY A 34 12.92 -4.80 14.81
N ASP A 35 14.05 -4.12 14.87
CA ASP A 35 14.78 -3.83 16.12
C ASP A 35 14.28 -2.59 16.87
N ALA A 36 13.23 -1.93 16.38
CA ALA A 36 12.72 -0.70 16.96
C ALA A 36 11.97 -0.96 18.27
N LEU A 37 12.11 -0.04 19.23
CA LEU A 37 11.43 -0.06 20.52
C LEU A 37 10.49 1.16 20.65
N PRO A 38 9.36 1.05 21.40
CA PRO A 38 8.85 -0.16 22.05
C PRO A 38 8.30 -1.18 21.05
N ASP A 39 8.04 -2.42 21.51
CA ASP A 39 7.44 -3.45 20.66
C ASP A 39 5.95 -3.16 20.43
N LEU A 40 5.65 -2.61 19.26
CA LEU A 40 4.30 -2.29 18.78
C LEU A 40 3.93 -3.28 17.69
N GLU A 41 2.97 -4.15 18.00
CA GLU A 41 2.47 -5.18 17.11
C GLU A 41 1.24 -4.74 16.33
N ASP A 42 1.26 -4.99 15.01
CA ASP A 42 0.10 -4.98 14.14
C ASP A 42 -0.27 -6.41 13.76
N TYR A 43 -1.35 -6.92 14.35
CA TYR A 43 -1.88 -8.26 14.10
C TYR A 43 -3.14 -8.19 13.21
N ASP A 44 -3.23 -9.06 12.20
CA ASP A 44 -4.40 -9.15 11.32
C ASP A 44 -4.79 -10.59 10.96
N TYR A 45 -6.11 -10.81 10.85
CA TYR A 45 -6.75 -12.04 10.41
C TYR A 45 -8.06 -11.71 9.66
N PRO A 46 -8.33 -12.28 8.47
CA PRO A 46 -7.51 -13.28 7.76
C PRO A 46 -6.39 -12.65 6.92
N GLY A 47 -5.20 -13.27 6.98
CA GLY A 47 -3.98 -12.82 6.30
C GLY A 47 -3.91 -13.11 4.79
N ARG A 48 -4.81 -13.95 4.27
CA ARG A 48 -4.94 -14.40 2.86
C ARG A 48 -3.72 -15.11 2.32
N PHE A 49 -3.29 -16.14 3.03
CA PHE A 49 -2.24 -17.05 2.60
C PHE A 49 -2.54 -18.47 3.04
N ILE A 50 -2.06 -19.43 2.26
CA ILE A 50 -2.17 -20.87 2.55
C ILE A 50 -0.80 -21.51 2.84
N ASP A 51 0.29 -20.80 2.51
CA ASP A 51 1.66 -21.25 2.74
C ASP A 51 2.46 -20.24 3.59
N ARG A 52 3.41 -20.76 4.36
CA ARG A 52 4.19 -19.96 5.32
C ARG A 52 5.09 -18.92 4.65
N GLU A 53 5.63 -19.20 3.47
CA GLU A 53 6.52 -18.30 2.76
C GLU A 53 5.77 -17.05 2.27
N ARG A 54 4.56 -17.23 1.74
CA ARG A 54 3.66 -16.14 1.41
C ARG A 54 3.27 -15.33 2.65
N GLY A 55 2.96 -16.00 3.77
CA GLY A 55 2.69 -15.34 5.05
C GLY A 55 3.84 -14.43 5.50
N LYS A 56 5.08 -14.95 5.50
CA LYS A 56 6.29 -14.17 5.84
C LYS A 56 6.47 -12.98 4.91
N HIS A 57 6.26 -13.17 3.61
CA HIS A 57 6.35 -12.09 2.63
C HIS A 57 5.33 -10.98 2.87
N LEU A 58 4.09 -11.34 3.22
CA LEU A 58 3.03 -10.39 3.53
C LEU A 58 3.30 -9.63 4.83
N ALA A 59 3.74 -10.32 5.89
CA ALA A 59 4.17 -9.69 7.13
C ALA A 59 5.33 -8.71 6.86
N LYS A 60 6.36 -9.14 6.12
CA LYS A 60 7.48 -8.28 5.76
C LYS A 60 7.04 -7.01 5.02
N ARG A 61 6.22 -7.13 3.97
CA ARG A 61 5.69 -5.97 3.24
C ARG A 61 4.82 -5.06 4.10
N ALA A 62 4.07 -5.62 5.05
CA ALA A 62 3.28 -4.84 5.98
C ALA A 62 4.17 -4.01 6.91
N LEU A 63 5.23 -4.61 7.48
CA LEU A 63 6.17 -3.90 8.34
C LEU A 63 6.92 -2.81 7.56
N GLU A 64 7.41 -3.11 6.36
CA GLU A 64 8.05 -2.13 5.47
C GLU A 64 7.12 -0.94 5.18
N ARG A 65 5.82 -1.18 4.99
CA ARG A 65 4.83 -0.11 4.79
C ARG A 65 4.59 0.74 6.03
N HIS A 66 4.44 0.13 7.21
CA HIS A 66 4.33 0.89 8.45
C HIS A 66 5.56 1.73 8.73
N ARG A 67 6.73 1.30 8.23
CA ARG A 67 8.00 1.96 8.48
C ARG A 67 8.52 2.73 7.28
N SER A 68 7.75 2.99 6.23
CA SER A 68 8.26 3.72 5.06
C SER A 68 8.52 5.19 5.39
N ASP A 69 7.74 5.77 6.30
CA ASP A 69 7.76 7.20 6.65
C ASP A 69 8.25 7.49 8.08
N PHE A 70 8.85 6.49 8.76
CA PHE A 70 9.39 6.69 10.11
C PHE A 70 10.49 7.77 10.17
N ARG A 71 11.18 7.98 9.04
CA ARG A 71 12.10 9.08 8.74
C ARG A 71 11.55 9.79 7.51
N LEU A 72 10.97 10.96 7.70
CA LEU A 72 10.45 11.77 6.60
C LEU A 72 11.19 13.10 6.55
N ALA A 73 11.85 13.35 5.44
CA ALA A 73 12.44 14.64 5.14
C ALA A 73 11.42 15.54 4.44
N GLU A 74 11.35 16.79 4.85
CA GLU A 74 10.57 17.84 4.19
C GLU A 74 11.52 18.93 3.71
N GLY A 75 11.39 19.32 2.44
CA GLY A 75 12.29 20.26 1.82
C GLY A 75 11.61 21.34 0.99
N LYS A 76 12.32 22.46 0.83
CA LYS A 76 11.96 23.56 -0.08
C LYS A 76 13.10 23.83 -1.04
N SER A 77 12.82 23.82 -2.34
CA SER A 77 13.80 24.05 -3.40
C SER A 77 13.25 24.94 -4.52
N ASP A 78 14.16 25.42 -5.36
CA ASP A 78 13.92 26.13 -6.62
C ASP A 78 14.28 25.26 -7.84
N GLN A 79 14.65 23.99 -7.62
CA GLN A 79 15.09 23.07 -8.66
C GLN A 79 13.91 22.53 -9.47
N PRO A 80 13.75 22.89 -10.76
CA PRO A 80 12.58 22.51 -11.55
C PRO A 80 12.54 21.03 -11.96
N LEU A 81 13.69 20.36 -11.92
CA LEU A 81 13.87 18.99 -12.41
C LEU A 81 13.55 17.91 -11.37
N LEU A 82 13.11 18.28 -10.16
CA LEU A 82 12.76 17.29 -9.16
C LEU A 82 11.48 16.55 -9.57
N VAL A 83 11.52 15.21 -9.51
CA VAL A 83 10.39 14.34 -9.88
C VAL A 83 10.18 13.29 -8.80
N SER A 84 8.91 13.03 -8.42
CA SER A 84 8.59 11.95 -7.47
C SER A 84 9.06 10.59 -8.01
N GLY A 85 9.48 9.71 -7.11
CA GLY A 85 10.08 8.42 -7.42
C GLY A 85 11.56 8.46 -7.79
N HIS A 86 12.17 9.64 -7.89
CA HIS A 86 13.61 9.79 -8.14
C HIS A 86 14.38 10.03 -6.85
N PHE A 87 15.68 9.75 -6.90
CA PHE A 87 16.58 10.05 -5.81
C PHE A 87 17.18 11.45 -5.92
N LEU A 88 17.19 12.16 -4.80
CA LEU A 88 17.90 13.41 -4.58
C LEU A 88 19.15 13.13 -3.76
N ALA A 89 20.33 13.40 -4.33
CA ALA A 89 21.58 13.41 -3.59
C ALA A 89 21.71 14.75 -2.85
N LEU A 90 21.58 14.74 -1.52
CA LEU A 90 21.75 15.95 -0.71
C LEU A 90 23.23 16.14 -0.38
N THR A 91 23.74 17.36 -0.56
CA THR A 91 25.13 17.73 -0.25
C THR A 91 25.16 19.06 0.52
N GLU A 92 26.28 19.35 1.17
CA GLU A 92 26.56 20.61 1.90
C GLU A 92 25.56 20.96 3.02
N HIS A 93 24.77 20.01 3.49
CA HIS A 93 23.93 20.20 4.66
C HIS A 93 24.81 20.23 5.94
N PRO A 94 24.59 21.19 6.88
CA PRO A 94 25.41 21.32 8.10
C PRO A 94 25.48 20.05 8.96
N LYS A 95 24.41 19.23 8.91
CA LYS A 95 24.42 17.88 9.48
C LYS A 95 24.94 16.89 8.45
N ALA A 96 26.16 16.41 8.64
CA ALA A 96 26.82 15.46 7.74
C ALA A 96 25.99 14.19 7.46
N LYS A 97 25.26 13.67 8.46
CA LYS A 97 24.41 12.47 8.34
C LYS A 97 23.25 12.63 7.34
N TRP A 98 22.91 13.86 6.94
CA TRP A 98 21.81 14.09 5.99
C TRP A 98 22.33 14.23 4.56
N ASN A 99 23.64 14.37 4.36
CA ASN A 99 24.27 14.39 3.05
C ASN A 99 24.35 12.97 2.47
N ASP A 100 23.19 12.45 2.10
CA ASP A 100 22.99 11.10 1.58
C ASP A 100 21.92 11.13 0.47
N LEU A 101 21.52 9.96 -0.01
CA LEU A 101 20.52 9.77 -1.04
C LEU A 101 19.10 9.68 -0.45
N TRP A 102 18.19 10.47 -1.00
CA TRP A 102 16.81 10.57 -0.54
C TRP A 102 15.82 10.28 -1.66
N LEU A 103 14.91 9.34 -1.47
CA LEU A 103 13.83 9.04 -2.40
C LEU A 103 12.73 10.10 -2.28
N LEU A 104 12.49 10.86 -3.35
CA LEU A 104 11.39 11.84 -3.40
C LEU A 104 10.05 11.10 -3.47
N THR A 105 9.21 11.24 -2.45
CA THR A 105 7.90 10.57 -2.37
C THR A 105 6.77 11.47 -2.86
N GLU A 106 6.88 12.78 -2.61
CA GLU A 106 5.89 13.78 -3.03
C GLU A 106 6.59 15.08 -3.40
N ILE A 107 6.09 15.77 -4.44
CA ILE A 107 6.59 17.08 -4.84
C ILE A 107 5.40 17.95 -5.26
N PHE A 108 5.37 19.17 -4.71
CA PHE A 108 4.45 20.21 -5.09
C PHE A 108 5.22 21.34 -5.76
N HIS A 109 4.93 21.59 -7.04
CA HIS A 109 5.53 22.66 -7.82
C HIS A 109 4.61 23.89 -7.83
N GLU A 110 5.18 25.08 -7.62
CA GLU A 110 4.45 26.35 -7.62
C GLU A 110 5.21 27.35 -8.50
N GLY A 111 4.54 27.92 -9.50
CA GLY A 111 5.07 28.96 -10.37
C GLY A 111 4.16 30.19 -10.37
N LYS A 112 4.75 31.39 -10.34
CA LYS A 112 4.04 32.67 -10.41
C LYS A 112 4.70 33.59 -11.44
N GLN A 113 3.93 34.09 -12.39
CA GLN A 113 4.40 35.04 -13.41
C GLN A 113 3.45 36.25 -13.51
N PRO A 114 3.66 37.30 -12.70
CA PRO A 114 2.76 38.46 -12.65
C PRO A 114 2.84 39.36 -13.89
N GLN A 115 3.97 39.35 -14.62
CA GLN A 115 4.24 40.24 -15.77
C GLN A 115 3.41 39.94 -17.03
N VAL A 116 2.56 38.90 -17.04
CA VAL A 116 1.63 38.63 -18.16
C VAL A 116 0.41 39.57 -18.12
N LEU A 117 0.19 40.28 -17.01
CA LEU A 117 -0.82 41.33 -16.86
C LEU A 117 -0.12 42.69 -17.03
N GLU A 118 0.00 43.16 -18.27
CA GLU A 118 0.86 44.30 -18.64
C GLU A 118 0.55 45.66 -17.97
N GLU A 119 -0.50 45.82 -17.13
CA GLU A 119 -0.89 47.16 -16.64
C GLU A 119 -1.48 47.28 -15.22
N SER A 120 -1.52 46.24 -14.37
CA SER A 120 -2.27 46.33 -13.09
C SER A 120 -1.57 45.82 -11.82
N VAL A 121 -0.24 45.63 -11.83
CA VAL A 121 0.50 45.28 -10.61
C VAL A 121 1.50 46.37 -10.28
N THR A 122 1.06 47.36 -9.49
CA THR A 122 1.98 48.18 -8.71
C THR A 122 2.67 47.28 -7.67
N SER A 123 3.95 47.53 -7.44
CA SER A 123 4.92 46.66 -6.75
C SER A 123 4.58 46.17 -5.32
N ASP A 124 3.43 46.51 -4.73
CA ASP A 124 3.11 46.20 -3.34
C ASP A 124 1.60 46.24 -3.15
N THR A 125 0.90 45.10 -2.96
CA THR A 125 -0.42 45.02 -2.26
C THR A 125 -0.92 43.58 -2.14
N THR A 126 -0.24 42.73 -1.36
CA THR A 126 -0.96 41.68 -0.63
C THR A 126 -0.50 41.66 0.82
N ALA A 127 -1.44 41.85 1.75
CA ALA A 127 -1.24 41.79 3.21
C ALA A 127 -0.91 40.36 3.72
N LEU A 128 -0.43 39.48 2.84
CA LEU A 128 -0.05 38.11 3.11
C LEU A 128 1.46 38.02 3.09
N LYS A 129 2.08 37.81 4.25
CA LYS A 129 3.53 37.62 4.46
C LYS A 129 4.10 36.32 3.88
N ASP A 130 3.52 35.76 2.80
CA ASP A 130 4.20 34.68 2.07
C ASP A 130 4.93 35.34 0.90
N ASP A 131 6.24 35.53 1.05
CA ASP A 131 7.13 36.33 0.20
C ASP A 131 7.23 35.88 -1.28
N PHE A 132 6.42 34.92 -1.73
CA PHE A 132 6.48 34.38 -3.07
C PHE A 132 5.55 35.12 -4.03
N HIS A 133 6.09 36.15 -4.68
CA HIS A 133 5.36 37.03 -5.59
C HIS A 133 5.63 36.73 -7.08
N GLN A 134 6.79 36.13 -7.39
CA GLN A 134 7.19 35.77 -8.74
C GLN A 134 8.20 34.60 -8.70
N GLY A 135 8.27 33.84 -9.80
CA GLY A 135 9.28 32.82 -10.04
C GLY A 135 8.75 31.40 -9.83
N TYR A 136 9.64 30.48 -9.49
CA TYR A 136 9.35 29.07 -9.28
C TYR A 136 9.85 28.62 -7.91
N ARG A 137 9.06 27.80 -7.22
CA ARG A 137 9.47 27.07 -6.02
C ARG A 137 8.81 25.69 -6.00
N ASN A 138 9.39 24.78 -5.24
CA ASN A 138 8.74 23.53 -4.90
C ASN A 138 8.91 23.18 -3.41
N ARG A 139 7.97 22.36 -2.94
CA ARG A 139 8.02 21.68 -1.66
C ARG A 139 8.06 20.18 -1.94
N PHE A 140 8.88 19.43 -1.23
CA PHE A 140 8.98 17.99 -1.44
C PHE A 140 9.03 17.23 -0.11
N GLN A 141 8.58 15.99 -0.15
CA GLN A 141 8.80 14.99 0.88
C GLN A 141 9.75 13.93 0.34
N ALA A 142 10.62 13.42 1.21
CA ALA A 142 11.55 12.37 0.85
C ALA A 142 11.80 11.39 2.00
N THR A 143 12.08 10.14 1.65
CA THR A 143 12.51 9.10 2.61
C THR A 143 13.94 8.67 2.32
N PRO A 144 14.71 8.18 3.30
CA PRO A 144 16.05 7.67 3.04
C PRO A 144 16.06 6.54 2.00
N TRP A 145 17.15 6.41 1.25
CA TRP A 145 17.28 5.38 0.20
C TRP A 145 17.32 3.94 0.72
N ASP A 146 17.77 3.75 1.96
CA ASP A 146 17.89 2.44 2.64
C ASP A 146 16.55 1.95 3.21
N VAL A 147 15.49 2.76 3.11
CA VAL A 147 14.15 2.44 3.61
C VAL A 147 13.26 2.02 2.44
N PRO A 148 12.82 0.75 2.38
CA PRO A 148 11.92 0.31 1.33
C PRO A 148 10.59 1.07 1.38
N ASN A 149 10.33 1.89 0.35
CA ASN A 149 9.05 2.58 0.25
C ASN A 149 7.95 1.60 -0.20
N ARG A 150 6.83 1.61 0.52
CA ARG A 150 5.61 0.87 0.18
C ARG A 150 4.41 1.81 0.25
N PRO A 151 3.55 1.83 -0.78
CA PRO A 151 2.40 2.72 -0.77
C PRO A 151 1.39 2.32 0.33
N PRO A 152 0.66 3.30 0.88
CA PRO A 152 -0.41 3.05 1.84
C PRO A 152 -1.57 2.29 1.19
N LEU A 153 -2.31 1.50 1.98
CA LEU A 153 -3.48 0.75 1.50
C LEU A 153 -4.76 1.60 1.61
N ASN A 154 -4.80 2.74 0.92
CA ASN A 154 -5.93 3.67 0.98
C ASN A 154 -7.17 3.18 0.20
N HIS A 155 -6.98 2.25 -0.74
CA HIS A 155 -8.07 1.72 -1.54
C HIS A 155 -8.88 0.71 -0.73
N PRO A 156 -10.18 0.96 -0.50
CA PRO A 156 -11.01 0.03 0.25
C PRO A 156 -11.13 -1.29 -0.51
N LYS A 157 -10.96 -2.41 0.20
CA LYS A 157 -11.16 -3.73 -0.40
C LYS A 157 -12.64 -3.90 -0.79
N PRO A 158 -12.94 -4.43 -2.00
CA PRO A 158 -14.29 -4.86 -2.35
C PRO A 158 -14.86 -5.83 -1.30
N ARG A 159 -16.13 -5.62 -0.94
CA ARG A 159 -16.88 -6.44 0.02
C ARG A 159 -18.17 -6.91 -0.62
N ILE A 160 -18.49 -8.19 -0.43
CA ILE A 160 -19.82 -8.75 -0.72
C ILE A 160 -20.58 -8.71 0.62
N LEU A 161 -21.62 -7.89 0.71
CA LEU A 161 -22.31 -7.57 1.97
C LEU A 161 -23.34 -8.62 2.42
N GLY A 162 -23.48 -9.72 1.67
CA GLY A 162 -24.41 -10.80 2.00
C GLY A 162 -24.22 -12.03 1.12
N SER A 163 -25.02 -13.05 1.34
CA SER A 163 -24.98 -14.26 0.50
C SER A 163 -25.53 -13.99 -0.90
N GLN A 164 -24.98 -14.66 -1.89
CA GLN A 164 -25.44 -14.61 -3.28
C GLN A 164 -25.78 -16.03 -3.73
N SER A 165 -26.79 -16.16 -4.58
CA SER A 165 -27.06 -17.41 -5.28
C SER A 165 -26.17 -17.54 -6.52
N ALA A 166 -25.93 -18.78 -6.93
CA ALA A 166 -25.14 -19.15 -8.09
C ALA A 166 -25.65 -20.49 -8.63
N VAL A 167 -25.32 -20.82 -9.87
CA VAL A 167 -25.68 -22.10 -10.50
C VAL A 167 -24.50 -23.05 -10.37
N VAL A 168 -24.71 -24.29 -9.92
CA VAL A 168 -23.66 -25.32 -9.86
C VAL A 168 -23.25 -25.71 -11.29
N THR A 169 -21.94 -25.77 -11.55
CA THR A 169 -21.37 -26.08 -12.86
C THR A 169 -20.44 -27.28 -12.80
N GLY A 170 -20.18 -27.89 -13.97
CA GLY A 170 -19.32 -29.05 -14.11
C GLY A 170 -19.01 -29.34 -15.59
N PRO A 171 -18.23 -30.40 -15.88
CA PRO A 171 -17.94 -30.83 -17.24
C PRO A 171 -19.20 -31.18 -18.01
N LYS A 172 -19.14 -31.03 -19.34
CA LYS A 172 -20.27 -31.37 -20.21
C LYS A 172 -20.66 -32.84 -20.06
N GLY A 173 -21.91 -33.09 -19.69
CA GLY A 173 -22.47 -34.44 -19.54
C GLY A 173 -22.29 -35.05 -18.16
N GLU A 174 -21.63 -34.37 -17.22
CA GLU A 174 -21.57 -34.76 -15.82
C GLU A 174 -22.65 -34.03 -15.00
N GLU A 175 -23.52 -34.79 -14.33
CA GLU A 175 -24.54 -34.23 -13.44
C GLU A 175 -23.96 -33.86 -12.05
N ILE A 176 -22.96 -34.62 -11.60
CA ILE A 176 -22.31 -34.43 -10.30
C ILE A 176 -20.82 -34.23 -10.51
N HIS A 177 -20.32 -33.03 -10.18
CA HIS A 177 -18.91 -32.69 -10.27
C HIS A 177 -18.39 -32.20 -8.91
N CYS A 178 -17.81 -33.12 -8.15
CA CYS A 178 -17.29 -32.87 -6.81
C CYS A 178 -15.85 -33.37 -6.68
N ASP A 179 -15.07 -32.73 -5.81
CA ASP A 179 -13.73 -33.19 -5.45
C ASP A 179 -13.72 -34.07 -4.19
N GLN A 180 -12.53 -34.49 -3.76
CA GLN A 180 -12.33 -35.34 -2.58
C GLN A 180 -12.86 -34.73 -1.26
N TYR A 181 -13.11 -33.42 -1.23
CA TYR A 181 -13.64 -32.71 -0.07
C TYR A 181 -15.12 -32.37 -0.21
N GLY A 182 -15.80 -32.90 -1.23
CA GLY A 182 -17.21 -32.60 -1.53
C GLY A 182 -17.44 -31.15 -1.94
N ARG A 183 -16.41 -30.47 -2.48
CA ARG A 183 -16.54 -29.11 -3.01
C ARG A 183 -17.22 -29.13 -4.37
N VAL A 184 -17.85 -28.01 -4.74
CA VAL A 184 -18.49 -27.82 -6.05
C VAL A 184 -17.93 -26.58 -6.75
N LYS A 185 -18.16 -26.47 -8.06
CA LYS A 185 -17.93 -25.24 -8.83
C LYS A 185 -19.26 -24.59 -9.14
N VAL A 186 -19.26 -23.27 -9.25
CA VAL A 186 -20.47 -22.48 -9.54
C VAL A 186 -20.20 -21.37 -10.53
N GLN A 187 -21.24 -20.89 -11.21
CA GLN A 187 -21.26 -19.63 -11.94
C GLN A 187 -22.18 -18.64 -11.23
N PHE A 188 -21.64 -17.46 -10.90
CA PHE A 188 -22.44 -16.37 -10.35
C PHE A 188 -23.25 -15.67 -11.47
N HIS A 189 -24.41 -15.12 -11.13
CA HIS A 189 -25.28 -14.45 -12.11
C HIS A 189 -24.66 -13.20 -12.76
N TRP A 190 -23.70 -12.58 -12.09
CA TRP A 190 -22.95 -11.43 -12.60
C TRP A 190 -21.73 -11.83 -13.43
N ASP A 191 -21.39 -13.11 -13.48
CA ASP A 191 -20.30 -13.62 -14.30
C ASP A 191 -20.74 -13.75 -15.76
N ARG A 192 -20.33 -12.77 -16.57
CA ARG A 192 -20.64 -12.66 -18.00
C ARG A 192 -19.68 -13.46 -18.89
N GLU A 193 -18.52 -13.85 -18.36
CA GLU A 193 -17.46 -14.51 -19.12
C GLU A 193 -17.42 -16.03 -18.86
N GLY A 194 -17.98 -16.48 -17.74
CA GLY A 194 -18.14 -17.90 -17.40
C GLY A 194 -18.92 -18.68 -18.46
N GLN A 195 -18.44 -19.88 -18.78
CA GLN A 195 -18.99 -20.77 -19.82
C GLN A 195 -19.88 -21.88 -19.26
N ALA A 196 -20.29 -21.77 -18.00
CA ALA A 196 -21.06 -22.77 -17.26
C ALA A 196 -20.40 -24.17 -17.25
N ASP A 197 -19.06 -24.20 -17.17
CA ASP A 197 -18.23 -25.41 -17.24
C ASP A 197 -17.42 -25.64 -15.96
N ASP A 198 -16.53 -26.65 -16.00
CA ASP A 198 -15.62 -27.00 -14.92
C ASP A 198 -14.48 -26.00 -14.71
N LYS A 199 -14.33 -24.97 -15.55
CA LYS A 199 -13.28 -23.95 -15.42
C LYS A 199 -13.80 -22.61 -14.95
N THR A 200 -15.12 -22.49 -14.79
CA THR A 200 -15.80 -21.23 -14.48
C THR A 200 -15.42 -20.68 -13.10
N SER A 201 -15.17 -21.52 -12.09
CA SER A 201 -14.74 -21.06 -10.77
C SER A 201 -13.81 -22.04 -10.05
N CYS A 202 -13.26 -21.57 -8.93
CA CYS A 202 -12.54 -22.42 -8.00
C CYS A 202 -13.50 -23.34 -7.22
N TRP A 203 -12.93 -24.35 -6.57
CA TRP A 203 -13.67 -25.25 -5.70
C TRP A 203 -14.21 -24.54 -4.44
N LEU A 204 -15.51 -24.59 -4.23
CA LEU A 204 -16.21 -24.02 -3.08
C LEU A 204 -16.68 -25.11 -2.12
N ARG A 205 -16.39 -24.93 -0.83
CA ARG A 205 -16.85 -25.83 0.23
C ARG A 205 -18.36 -25.69 0.43
N VAL A 206 -19.03 -26.83 0.57
CA VAL A 206 -20.47 -26.92 0.81
C VAL A 206 -20.72 -27.19 2.29
N SER A 207 -21.65 -26.45 2.89
CA SER A 207 -22.11 -26.73 4.26
C SER A 207 -23.04 -27.94 4.25
N SER A 208 -22.83 -28.87 5.18
CA SER A 208 -23.71 -30.03 5.41
C SER A 208 -24.49 -29.89 6.71
N ALA A 209 -25.63 -30.56 6.83
CA ALA A 209 -26.38 -30.66 8.09
C ALA A 209 -25.59 -31.41 9.18
N TRP A 210 -24.68 -32.31 8.79
CA TRP A 210 -23.77 -33.02 9.67
C TRP A 210 -22.41 -33.22 8.97
N ALA A 211 -21.32 -32.83 9.63
CA ALA A 211 -19.94 -33.13 9.24
C ALA A 211 -19.18 -33.72 10.45
N GLY A 212 -18.46 -34.83 10.27
CA GLY A 212 -17.73 -35.56 11.32
C GLY A 212 -16.53 -36.33 10.76
#